data_AF-A0A411HKI8-F1
#
_entry.id   AF-A0A411HKI8-F1
#
_cell.length_a   1.000
_cell.length_b   1.000
_cell.length_c   1.000
_cell.angle_alpha   90.00
_cell.angle_beta   90.00
_cell.angle_gamma   90.00
#
_symmetry.space_group_name_H-M   'P 1'
#
loop_
_entity.id
_entity.type
_entity.pdbx_description
1 polymer ?
#
loop_
_entity_poly.entity_id
_entity_poly.type
_entity_poly.pdbx_seq_one_letter_code
_entity_poly.pdbx_strand_id
1 'polypeptide(L)'
;MSDRIRQFTDFRQRLNTRILEQDNQVVRRFFALDTQTYKDGALSLKTKEMLGLVASLVLRCDDCVSYHVAQCAEAGVSRDEFFDVFSVGLVVGGSIVIPHLRRAVDFLDEIEREGHTYSVDEDDIDVSIGVGE
;
A
#
# COMPACT_ATOMS: atom_id res chain seq x y z
N MET A 1 -8.87 -12.46 11.25
CA MET A 1 -8.17 -12.08 10.01
C MET A 1 -8.51 -13.07 8.93
N SER A 2 -9.08 -12.66 7.79
CA SER A 2 -9.21 -13.47 6.58
C SER A 2 -7.82 -14.01 6.31
N ASP A 3 -7.76 -15.29 5.96
CA ASP A 3 -6.50 -15.94 5.65
C ASP A 3 -5.71 -15.14 4.59
N ARG A 4 -6.40 -14.42 3.70
CA ARG A 4 -5.78 -13.64 2.63
C ARG A 4 -5.07 -12.37 3.10
N ILE A 5 -5.68 -11.56 3.97
CA ILE A 5 -5.06 -10.32 4.48
C ILE A 5 -3.78 -10.67 5.24
N ARG A 6 -3.87 -11.67 6.13
CA ARG A 6 -2.71 -12.17 6.88
C ARG A 6 -1.63 -12.73 5.94
N GLN A 7 -2.01 -13.57 4.97
CA GLN A 7 -1.05 -14.12 3.99
C GLN A 7 -0.35 -13.02 3.19
N PHE A 8 -1.07 -11.96 2.83
CA PHE A 8 -0.50 -10.80 2.12
C PHE A 8 0.54 -10.09 2.98
N THR A 9 0.22 -9.78 4.23
CA THR A 9 1.15 -9.15 5.18
C THR A 9 2.38 -10.03 5.43
N ASP A 10 2.17 -11.29 5.79
CA ASP A 10 3.25 -12.26 6.08
C ASP A 10 4.17 -12.44 4.86
N PHE A 11 3.61 -12.44 3.65
CA PHE A 11 4.37 -12.55 2.41
C PHE A 11 5.28 -11.35 2.20
N ARG A 12 4.74 -10.12 2.38
CA ARG A 12 5.49 -8.87 2.21
C ARG A 12 6.62 -8.78 3.23
N GLN A 13 6.32 -8.93 4.52
CA GLN A 13 7.32 -8.84 5.58
C GLN A 13 8.47 -9.82 5.36
N ARG A 14 8.14 -11.10 5.14
CA ARG A 14 9.16 -12.14 4.91
C ARG A 14 10.06 -11.84 3.71
N LEU A 15 9.52 -11.28 2.63
CA LEU A 15 10.34 -10.95 1.46
C LEU A 15 11.09 -9.63 1.62
N ASN A 16 10.52 -8.62 2.28
CA ASN A 16 11.21 -7.39 2.64
C ASN A 16 12.45 -7.70 3.47
N THR A 17 12.33 -8.51 4.52
CA THR A 17 13.47 -8.95 5.34
C THR A 17 14.56 -9.60 4.48
N ARG A 18 14.20 -10.60 3.67
CA ARG A 18 15.17 -11.32 2.82
C ARG A 18 15.87 -10.41 1.80
N ILE A 19 15.16 -9.42 1.28
CA ILE A 19 15.70 -8.44 0.34
C ILE A 19 16.68 -7.50 1.04
N LEU A 20 16.33 -7.00 2.23
CA LEU A 20 17.12 -6.02 2.99
C LEU A 20 18.35 -6.64 3.69
N GLU A 21 18.32 -7.95 3.97
CA GLU A 21 19.47 -8.75 4.41
C GLU A 21 20.62 -8.76 3.39
N GLN A 22 20.33 -8.51 2.12
CA GLN A 22 21.38 -8.42 1.10
C GLN A 22 22.18 -7.12 1.30
N ASP A 23 23.51 -7.20 1.18
CA ASP A 23 24.38 -6.03 1.27
C ASP A 23 24.33 -5.20 -0.02
N ASN A 24 23.21 -4.49 -0.23
CA ASN A 24 22.98 -3.65 -1.38
C ASN A 24 22.40 -2.29 -0.97
N GLN A 25 23.26 -1.27 -1.00
CA GLN A 25 22.88 0.10 -0.62
C GLN A 25 21.81 0.71 -1.53
N VAL A 26 21.78 0.36 -2.82
CA VAL A 26 20.80 0.92 -3.76
C VAL A 26 19.39 0.46 -3.38
N VAL A 27 19.25 -0.83 -3.07
CA VAL A 27 17.97 -1.41 -2.63
C VAL A 27 17.52 -0.80 -1.30
N ARG A 28 18.40 -0.72 -0.30
CA ARG A 28 18.07 -0.12 1.01
C ARG A 28 17.62 1.34 0.89
N ARG A 29 18.34 2.14 0.08
CA ARG A 29 17.97 3.55 -0.15
C ARG A 29 16.61 3.68 -0.82
N PHE A 30 16.27 2.81 -1.77
CA PHE A 30 14.97 2.86 -2.43
C PHE A 30 13.82 2.54 -1.45
N PHE A 31 13.97 1.49 -0.64
CA PHE A 31 12.98 1.15 0.41
C PHE A 31 12.81 2.31 1.40
N ALA A 32 13.90 2.93 1.85
CA ALA A 32 13.83 4.09 2.73
C ALA A 32 13.11 5.29 2.08
N LEU A 33 13.32 5.53 0.78
CA LEU A 33 12.62 6.59 0.04
C LEU A 33 11.11 6.31 -0.07
N ASP A 34 10.71 5.07 -0.34
CA ASP A 34 9.30 4.67 -0.40
C ASP A 34 8.61 4.98 0.93
N THR A 35 9.15 4.45 2.04
CA THR A 35 8.65 4.73 3.39
C THR A 35 8.60 6.23 3.71
N GLN A 36 9.65 6.98 3.37
CA GLN A 36 9.71 8.41 3.67
C GLN A 36 8.71 9.23 2.84
N THR A 37 8.38 8.77 1.63
CA THR A 37 7.46 9.46 0.72
C THR A 37 6.07 9.60 1.34
N TYR A 38 5.58 8.57 2.05
CA TYR A 38 4.23 8.54 2.61
C TYR A 38 4.07 9.23 3.98
N LYS A 39 5.17 9.64 4.64
CA LYS A 39 5.10 10.43 5.90
C LYS A 39 4.34 11.74 5.70
N ASP A 40 3.66 12.23 6.74
CA ASP A 40 2.96 13.52 6.71
C ASP A 40 3.89 14.68 6.30
N GLY A 41 3.33 15.61 5.52
CA GLY A 41 4.02 16.83 5.08
C GLY A 41 3.01 17.88 4.64
N ALA A 42 3.28 18.56 3.52
CA ALA A 42 2.31 19.49 2.93
C ALA A 42 0.99 18.79 2.51
N LEU A 43 1.08 17.50 2.19
CA LEU A 43 -0.06 16.59 2.04
C LEU A 43 -0.05 15.60 3.21
N SER A 44 -1.23 15.28 3.71
CA SER A 44 -1.40 14.26 4.76
C SER A 44 -1.09 12.86 4.24
N LEU A 45 -0.76 11.93 5.14
CA LEU A 45 -0.65 10.49 4.88
C LEU A 45 -1.88 9.99 4.10
N LYS A 46 -3.10 10.27 4.60
CA LYS A 46 -4.36 9.93 3.93
C LYS A 46 -4.38 10.36 2.46
N THR A 47 -3.98 11.60 2.18
CA THR A 47 -3.93 12.11 0.80
C THR A 47 -2.88 11.39 -0.04
N LYS A 48 -1.69 11.16 0.52
CA LYS A 48 -0.60 10.48 -0.18
C LYS A 48 -0.94 9.03 -0.51
N GLU A 49 -1.58 8.31 0.41
CA GLU A 49 -2.02 6.93 0.17
C GLU A 49 -3.08 6.86 -0.94
N MET A 50 -4.02 7.82 -0.99
CA MET A 50 -4.95 7.92 -2.11
C MET A 50 -4.23 8.14 -3.45
N LEU A 51 -3.17 8.96 -3.48
CA LEU A 51 -2.33 9.14 -4.68
C LEU A 51 -1.58 7.86 -5.06
N GLY A 52 -1.02 7.15 -4.07
CA GLY A 52 -0.38 5.84 -4.25
C GLY A 52 -1.34 4.79 -4.82
N LEU A 53 -2.60 4.80 -4.36
CA LEU A 53 -3.66 3.92 -4.87
C LEU A 53 -4.01 4.22 -6.34
N VAL A 54 -4.20 5.50 -6.71
CA VAL A 54 -4.40 5.89 -8.12
C VAL A 54 -3.22 5.45 -8.98
N ALA A 55 -2.00 5.74 -8.55
CA ALA A 55 -0.78 5.39 -9.27
C ALA A 55 -0.66 3.87 -9.48
N SER A 56 -0.98 3.09 -8.45
CA SER A 56 -0.93 1.63 -8.48
C SER A 56 -1.98 1.03 -9.42
N LEU A 57 -3.18 1.61 -9.47
CA LEU A 57 -4.24 1.20 -10.39
C LEU A 57 -3.83 1.43 -11.85
N VAL A 58 -3.31 2.61 -12.18
CA VAL A 58 -2.91 2.93 -13.56
C VAL A 58 -1.66 2.15 -14.00
N LEU A 59 -0.79 1.78 -13.05
CA LEU A 59 0.34 0.88 -13.28
C LEU A 59 -0.05 -0.61 -13.28
N ARG A 60 -1.29 -0.94 -12.88
CA ARG A 60 -1.83 -2.30 -12.87
C ARG A 60 -1.03 -3.28 -11.98
N CYS A 61 -0.55 -2.78 -10.84
CA CYS A 61 0.18 -3.59 -9.86
C CYS A 61 -0.75 -4.07 -8.74
N ASP A 62 -1.18 -5.34 -8.76
CA ASP A 62 -2.15 -5.87 -7.79
C ASP A 62 -1.65 -5.83 -6.33
N ASP A 63 -0.36 -6.11 -6.09
CA ASP A 63 0.21 -6.05 -4.74
C ASP A 63 0.32 -4.60 -4.24
N CYS A 64 0.65 -3.66 -5.12
CA CYS A 64 0.70 -2.23 -4.79
C CYS A 64 -0.72 -1.70 -4.52
N VAL A 65 -1.70 -2.10 -5.33
CA VAL A 65 -3.11 -1.77 -5.11
C VAL A 65 -3.59 -2.30 -3.77
N SER A 66 -3.33 -3.57 -3.46
CA SER A 66 -3.74 -4.17 -2.18
C SER A 66 -3.08 -3.48 -0.99
N TYR A 67 -1.79 -3.15 -1.11
CA TYR A 67 -1.05 -2.37 -0.10
C TYR A 67 -1.71 -1.00 0.14
N HIS A 68 -1.91 -0.20 -0.91
CA HIS A 68 -2.50 1.13 -0.75
C HIS A 68 -3.98 1.10 -0.35
N VAL A 69 -4.74 0.05 -0.68
CA VAL A 69 -6.08 -0.15 -0.13
C VAL A 69 -6.02 -0.33 1.39
N ALA A 70 -5.09 -1.15 1.89
CA ALA A 70 -4.91 -1.36 3.32
C ALA A 70 -4.46 -0.07 4.03
N GLN A 71 -3.45 0.62 3.51
CA GLN A 71 -2.97 1.89 4.06
C GLN A 71 -4.06 2.98 4.04
N CYS A 72 -4.85 3.07 2.96
CA CYS A 72 -5.97 4.00 2.90
C CYS A 72 -7.02 3.69 3.99
N ALA A 73 -7.34 2.42 4.21
CA ALA A 73 -8.29 2.03 5.24
C ALA A 73 -7.79 2.38 6.65
N GLU A 74 -6.52 2.10 6.94
CA GLU A 74 -5.87 2.51 8.20
C GLU A 74 -5.86 4.04 8.37
N ALA A 75 -5.60 4.79 7.30
CA ALA A 75 -5.62 6.25 7.29
C ALA A 75 -7.02 6.87 7.36
N GLY A 76 -8.08 6.06 7.48
CA GLY A 76 -9.47 6.51 7.62
C GLY A 76 -10.07 7.05 6.31
N VAL A 77 -9.67 6.51 5.17
CA VAL A 77 -10.37 6.70 3.90
C VAL A 77 -11.72 5.98 3.98
N SER A 78 -12.81 6.73 3.79
CA SER A 78 -14.16 6.19 3.76
C SER A 78 -14.43 5.42 2.47
N ARG A 79 -15.42 4.55 2.48
CA ARG A 79 -15.84 3.80 1.28
C ARG A 79 -16.20 4.72 0.11
N ASP A 80 -16.87 5.84 0.38
CA ASP A 80 -17.21 6.81 -0.67
C ASP A 80 -15.93 7.44 -1.29
N GLU A 81 -14.97 7.83 -0.45
CA GLU A 81 -13.67 8.35 -0.92
C GLU A 81 -12.89 7.28 -1.73
N PHE A 82 -12.94 6.01 -1.35
CA PHE A 82 -12.35 4.93 -2.15
C PHE A 82 -12.93 4.87 -3.56
N PHE A 83 -14.25 4.96 -3.70
CA PHE A 83 -14.90 4.92 -5.02
C PHE A 83 -14.62 6.16 -5.86
N ASP A 84 -14.40 7.34 -5.25
CA ASP A 84 -13.88 8.52 -5.96
C ASP A 84 -12.45 8.28 -6.48
N VAL A 85 -11.56 7.74 -5.64
CA VAL A 85 -10.19 7.38 -6.03
C VAL A 85 -10.16 6.34 -7.15
N PHE A 86 -10.98 5.29 -7.03
CA PHE A 86 -11.13 4.26 -8.05
C PHE A 86 -11.66 4.81 -9.37
N SER A 87 -12.60 5.76 -9.31
CA SER A 87 -13.14 6.42 -10.49
C SER A 87 -12.06 7.20 -11.23
N VAL A 88 -11.21 7.95 -10.51
CA VAL A 88 -10.05 8.64 -11.12
C VAL A 88 -9.10 7.64 -11.76
N GLY A 89 -8.71 6.57 -11.05
CA GLY A 89 -7.83 5.53 -11.59
C GLY A 89 -8.40 4.85 -12.84
N LEU A 90 -9.71 4.56 -12.86
CA LEU A 90 -10.39 3.97 -14.01
C LEU A 90 -10.44 4.91 -15.22
N VAL A 91 -10.75 6.20 -15.02
CA VAL A 91 -10.81 7.18 -16.12
C VAL A 91 -9.43 7.39 -16.73
N VAL A 92 -8.38 7.48 -15.91
CA VAL A 92 -7.01 7.69 -16.37
C VAL A 92 -6.43 6.44 -17.03
N GLY A 93 -6.61 5.27 -16.43
CA GLY A 93 -6.03 4.01 -16.93
C GLY A 93 -6.88 3.26 -17.95
N GLY A 94 -8.15 3.64 -18.13
CA GLY A 94 -9.09 2.99 -19.05
C GLY A 94 -9.55 1.60 -18.58
N SER A 95 -10.27 0.90 -19.47
CA SER A 95 -10.94 -0.37 -19.13
C SER A 95 -10.00 -1.49 -18.69
N ILE A 96 -8.70 -1.40 -18.99
CA ILE A 96 -7.69 -2.36 -18.56
C ILE A 96 -7.43 -2.33 -17.05
N VAL A 97 -7.87 -1.29 -16.34
CA VAL A 97 -7.82 -1.21 -14.87
C VAL A 97 -8.91 -2.05 -14.22
N ILE A 98 -10.01 -2.37 -14.93
CA ILE A 98 -11.18 -3.05 -14.37
C ILE A 98 -10.84 -4.36 -13.62
N PRO A 99 -9.96 -5.25 -14.12
CA PRO A 99 -9.56 -6.45 -13.36
C PRO A 99 -8.89 -6.12 -12.02
N HIS A 100 -8.04 -5.09 -11.99
CA HIS A 100 -7.34 -4.63 -10.78
C HIS A 100 -8.31 -3.97 -9.81
N LEU A 101 -9.25 -3.17 -10.32
CA LEU A 101 -10.31 -2.56 -9.53
C LEU A 101 -11.23 -3.63 -8.88
N ARG A 102 -11.58 -4.70 -9.59
CA ARG A 102 -12.34 -5.82 -9.01
C ARG A 102 -11.63 -6.43 -7.82
N ARG A 103 -10.31 -6.65 -7.93
CA ARG A 103 -9.49 -7.18 -6.82
C ARG A 103 -9.36 -6.18 -5.67
N ALA A 104 -9.25 -4.89 -5.98
CA ALA A 104 -9.21 -3.81 -4.98
C ALA A 104 -10.48 -3.77 -4.14
N VAL A 105 -11.65 -3.80 -4.78
CA VAL A 105 -12.96 -3.80 -4.10
C VAL A 105 -13.13 -5.07 -3.26
N ASP A 106 -12.77 -6.23 -3.80
CA ASP A 106 -12.84 -7.50 -3.07
C ASP A 106 -11.94 -7.48 -1.82
N PHE A 107 -10.72 -6.94 -1.93
CA PHE A 107 -9.80 -6.80 -0.79
C PHE A 107 -10.29 -5.77 0.24
N LEU A 108 -10.85 -4.64 -0.20
CA LEU A 108 -11.48 -3.64 0.67
C LEU A 108 -12.65 -4.23 1.46
N ASP A 109 -13.51 -5.01 0.81
CA ASP A 109 -14.64 -5.68 1.45
C ASP A 109 -14.17 -6.67 2.54
N GLU A 110 -13.02 -7.35 2.34
CA GLU A 110 -12.43 -8.20 3.38
C GLU A 110 -11.95 -7.38 4.59
N ILE A 111 -11.26 -6.26 4.37
CA ILE A 111 -10.78 -5.36 5.45
C ILE A 111 -11.95 -4.80 6.27
N GLU A 112 -13.01 -4.35 5.60
CA GLU A 112 -14.19 -3.79 6.26
C GLU A 112 -14.93 -4.83 7.12
N ARG A 113 -15.01 -6.09 6.65
CA ARG A 113 -15.64 -7.19 7.42
C ARG A 113 -14.91 -7.51 8.72
N GLU A 114 -13.60 -7.26 8.78
CA GLU A 114 -12.75 -7.63 9.91
C GLU A 114 -12.56 -6.54 10.95
N GLY A 115 -13.12 -5.35 10.71
CA GLY A 115 -13.13 -4.26 11.69
C GLY A 115 -11.83 -3.44 11.73
N HIS A 116 -11.18 -3.24 10.58
CA HIS A 116 -10.01 -2.34 10.43
C HIS A 116 -8.78 -2.75 11.27
N THR A 117 -8.60 -4.04 11.56
CA THR A 117 -7.31 -4.56 12.05
C THR A 117 -6.43 -4.95 10.87
N TYR A 118 -6.04 -3.97 10.07
CA TYR A 118 -4.73 -4.04 9.41
C TYR A 118 -3.77 -3.39 10.40
N SER A 119 -2.67 -4.07 10.70
CA SER A 119 -1.57 -3.50 11.47
C SER A 119 -0.33 -3.71 10.62
N VAL A 120 0.09 -2.66 9.92
CA VAL A 120 1.48 -2.60 9.46
C VAL A 120 2.34 -2.55 10.72
N ASP A 121 3.15 -3.60 10.96
CA ASP A 121 4.15 -3.54 12.00
C ASP A 121 5.04 -2.31 11.76
N GLU A 122 5.25 -1.50 12.80
CA GLU A 122 6.05 -0.25 12.74
C GLU A 122 7.46 -0.48 12.15
N ASP A 123 7.93 -1.73 12.09
CA ASP A 123 9.19 -2.17 11.51
C ASP A 123 9.27 -2.05 9.96
N ASP A 124 8.14 -1.98 9.23
CA ASP A 124 8.17 -1.60 7.79
C ASP A 124 8.42 -0.09 7.60
N ILE A 125 8.24 0.72 8.66
CA ILE A 125 8.46 2.17 8.66
C ILE A 125 9.89 2.53 9.14
N ASP A 126 10.54 1.64 9.89
CA ASP A 126 11.87 1.87 10.46
C ASP A 126 12.99 1.16 9.69
N VAL A 127 13.20 1.56 8.42
CA VAL A 127 14.45 1.28 7.69
C VAL A 127 15.60 2.17 8.21
N SER A 128 15.67 2.38 9.53
CA SER A 128 16.72 3.14 10.22
C SER A 128 17.96 2.30 10.52
N ILE A 129 18.07 1.10 9.94
CA ILE A 129 19.25 0.25 10.07
C ILE A 129 20.41 0.87 9.27
N GLY A 130 21.11 1.80 9.91
CA GLY A 130 22.48 2.19 9.57
C GLY A 130 22.66 2.87 8.22
N VAL A 131 22.09 4.06 8.04
CA VAL A 131 22.75 5.06 7.17
C VAL A 131 23.93 5.61 7.96
N GLY A 132 25.02 4.85 8.00
CA GLY A 132 26.33 5.40 8.34
C GLY A 132 26.66 6.49 7.32
N GLU A 133 27.23 7.59 7.80
CA GLU A 133 27.77 8.71 7.01
C GLU A 133 28.64 8.25 5.83
#